data_AF-A0AAV8YXL7-F1
#
_entry.id   AF-A0AAV8YXL7-F1
#
_cell.length_a   1.000
_cell.length_b   1.000
_cell.length_c   1.000
_cell.angle_alpha   90.00
_cell.angle_beta   90.00
_cell.angle_gamma   90.00
#
_symmetry.space_group_name_H-M   'P 1'
#
loop_
_entity.id
_entity.type
_entity.pdbx_description
1 polymer ?
#
loop_
_entity_poly.entity_id
_entity_poly.type
_entity_poly.pdbx_seq_one_letter_code
_entity_poly.pdbx_strand_id
1 'polypeptide(L)'
;CEKDHIIYRCPVLKAKSPADRFKVVKEKRLCINCLRPHQVKNCSSTSTCRTCHKNHHTLLHFDRFSGSSGAINETSDSGNTAPAEIVVPTVNALASSLSRQVALLSTALVDVHDSQGHPHTLRVLIDNGSEASFITVKAARNLNLKRQHDKIQIQGIGANSSIFSSGSIHCKISPHGSCQPAIHLEAHIIPHVASVIPSQSLQFYSWDHINNLKLADPNFYISHHVDLLLGADVYAQLIRPGLVLAPSPRCPSAFNTIFGWVLSGSVQPEQTNERVINSFHVKIMEDCPENDLESTMRQFWQVEEVPMISTSPDDELCEKLYVEGYSKLLSGRFVVPLPFRDSKPVFPESKDIAIRRFFALEHRLKKDPVLKQSYVDFMHVFELNLKRYSHQWVIYPHVVYKH
;
A
#
# COMPACT_ATOMS: atom_id res chain seq x y z
N CYS A 1 28.02 17.87 -16.42
CA CYS A 1 29.11 18.84 -16.63
C CYS A 1 29.56 18.93 -18.08
N GLU A 2 28.94 18.18 -19.02
CA GLU A 2 29.12 18.35 -20.48
C GLU A 2 30.57 18.28 -20.98
N LYS A 3 31.45 17.67 -20.18
CA LYS A 3 32.86 17.42 -20.52
C LYS A 3 33.01 15.97 -20.97
N ASP A 4 33.94 15.73 -21.87
CA ASP A 4 34.22 14.39 -22.37
C ASP A 4 35.07 13.58 -21.37
N HIS A 5 34.47 12.58 -20.76
CA HIS A 5 35.11 11.59 -19.89
C HIS A 5 34.13 10.46 -19.57
N ILE A 6 34.67 9.31 -19.15
CA ILE A 6 33.83 8.18 -18.74
C ILE A 6 33.07 8.54 -17.46
N ILE A 7 31.76 8.25 -17.42
CA ILE A 7 30.83 8.72 -16.38
C ILE A 7 31.27 8.39 -14.95
N TYR A 8 31.84 7.19 -14.71
CA TYR A 8 32.35 6.83 -13.37
C TYR A 8 33.60 7.62 -12.94
N ARG A 9 34.23 8.37 -13.85
CA ARG A 9 35.34 9.31 -13.56
C ARG A 9 34.88 10.76 -13.45
N CYS A 10 33.58 11.05 -13.64
CA CYS A 10 33.06 12.39 -13.58
C CYS A 10 33.22 13.01 -12.18
N PRO A 11 33.99 14.11 -12.04
CA PRO A 11 34.20 14.73 -10.72
C PRO A 11 32.90 15.33 -10.18
N VAL A 12 32.04 15.87 -11.05
CA VAL A 12 30.75 16.44 -10.66
C VAL A 12 29.77 15.37 -10.19
N LEU A 13 29.80 14.18 -10.79
CA LEU A 13 28.98 13.06 -10.33
C LEU A 13 29.53 12.49 -9.01
N LYS A 14 30.86 12.37 -8.87
CA LYS A 14 31.48 11.92 -7.62
C LYS A 14 31.25 12.88 -6.45
N ALA A 15 31.12 14.18 -6.69
CA ALA A 15 30.84 15.15 -5.65
C ALA A 15 29.40 15.08 -5.09
N LYS A 16 28.47 14.44 -5.81
CA LYS A 16 27.06 14.28 -5.40
C LYS A 16 26.88 13.16 -4.37
N SER A 17 25.83 13.24 -3.56
CA SER A 17 25.41 12.16 -2.66
C SER A 17 25.00 10.91 -3.46
N PRO A 18 25.03 9.69 -2.88
CA PRO A 18 24.55 8.48 -3.57
C PRO A 18 23.12 8.62 -4.12
N ALA A 19 22.23 9.31 -3.39
CA ALA A 19 20.86 9.60 -3.81
C ALA A 19 20.83 10.48 -5.06
N ASP A 20 21.60 11.57 -5.04
CA ASP A 20 21.69 12.50 -6.17
C ASP A 20 22.37 11.87 -7.38
N ARG A 21 23.38 11.02 -7.17
CA ARG A 21 24.01 10.25 -8.25
C ARG A 21 23.00 9.32 -8.91
N PHE A 22 22.19 8.62 -8.11
CA PHE A 22 21.15 7.73 -8.62
C PHE A 22 20.09 8.49 -9.42
N LYS A 23 19.65 9.66 -8.92
CA LYS A 23 18.72 10.56 -9.62
C LYS A 23 19.28 11.00 -10.97
N VAL A 24 20.52 11.49 -11.00
CA VAL A 24 21.18 11.93 -12.24
C VAL A 24 21.33 10.78 -13.25
N VAL A 25 21.67 9.57 -12.78
CA VAL A 25 21.78 8.38 -13.64
C VAL A 25 20.43 8.01 -14.26
N LYS A 26 19.33 8.10 -13.49
CA LYS A 26 17.98 7.88 -14.02
C LYS A 26 17.55 8.98 -14.99
N GLU A 27 17.74 10.25 -14.65
CA GLU A 27 17.41 11.39 -15.51
C GLU A 27 18.14 11.33 -16.86
N LYS A 28 19.43 10.96 -16.85
CA LYS A 28 20.25 10.81 -18.06
C LYS A 28 20.10 9.43 -18.74
N ARG A 29 19.15 8.59 -18.27
CA ARG A 29 18.83 7.26 -18.82
C ARG A 29 20.05 6.34 -18.98
N LEU A 30 20.96 6.36 -18.00
CA LEU A 30 22.14 5.51 -17.96
C LEU A 30 21.87 4.22 -17.18
N CYS A 31 22.55 3.13 -17.55
CA CYS A 31 22.47 1.86 -16.83
C CYS A 31 23.05 1.99 -15.42
N ILE A 32 22.30 1.58 -14.39
CA ILE A 32 22.75 1.66 -12.99
C ILE A 32 23.92 0.73 -12.67
N ASN A 33 24.18 -0.30 -13.49
CA ASN A 33 25.25 -1.26 -13.27
C ASN A 33 26.60 -0.78 -13.83
N CYS A 34 26.62 -0.26 -15.06
CA CYS A 34 27.86 0.10 -15.75
C CYS A 34 27.96 1.59 -16.14
N LEU A 35 26.95 2.40 -15.83
CA LEU A 35 26.89 3.85 -16.12
C LEU A 35 27.05 4.21 -17.61
N ARG A 36 26.60 3.34 -18.51
CA ARG A 36 26.59 3.56 -19.98
C ARG A 36 25.15 3.66 -20.51
N PRO A 37 24.92 4.23 -21.71
CA PRO A 37 23.57 4.35 -22.29
C PRO A 37 23.03 2.98 -22.71
N HIS A 38 22.14 2.41 -21.89
CA HIS A 38 21.26 1.27 -22.18
C HIS A 38 20.39 0.99 -20.95
N GLN A 39 19.37 0.14 -21.11
CA GLN A 39 18.56 -0.36 -19.99
C GLN A 39 19.30 -1.47 -19.24
N VAL A 40 19.12 -1.54 -17.92
CA VAL A 40 19.79 -2.52 -17.03
C VAL A 40 19.61 -3.96 -17.50
N LYS A 41 18.42 -4.30 -18.02
CA LYS A 41 18.09 -5.62 -18.57
C LYS A 41 18.95 -6.05 -19.76
N ASN A 42 19.53 -5.08 -20.49
CA ASN A 42 20.38 -5.30 -21.65
C ASN A 42 21.87 -5.08 -21.32
N CYS A 43 22.23 -5.04 -20.04
CA CYS A 43 23.61 -4.79 -19.61
C CYS A 43 24.44 -6.07 -19.72
N SER A 44 25.47 -6.05 -20.56
CA SER A 44 26.46 -7.15 -20.68
C SER A 44 27.57 -7.11 -19.62
N SER A 45 27.53 -6.14 -18.70
CA SER A 45 28.55 -6.00 -17.67
C SER A 45 28.35 -7.03 -16.55
N THR A 46 29.36 -7.86 -16.31
CA THR A 46 29.43 -8.79 -15.18
C THR A 46 29.93 -8.12 -13.89
N SER A 47 30.22 -6.83 -13.95
CA SER A 47 30.66 -6.05 -12.78
C SER A 47 29.57 -6.00 -11.71
N THR A 48 29.93 -6.30 -10.47
CA THR A 48 29.08 -6.10 -9.29
C THR A 48 29.64 -5.00 -8.39
N CYS A 49 28.78 -4.46 -7.53
CA CYS A 49 29.15 -3.49 -6.51
C CYS A 49 30.26 -4.07 -5.62
N ARG A 50 31.37 -3.34 -5.46
CA ARG A 50 32.49 -3.81 -4.63
C ARG A 50 32.19 -3.86 -3.12
N THR A 51 31.14 -3.18 -2.67
CA THR A 51 30.76 -3.10 -1.25
C THR A 51 29.73 -4.15 -0.84
N CYS A 52 28.76 -4.46 -1.71
CA CYS A 52 27.68 -5.41 -1.37
C CYS A 52 27.44 -6.52 -2.41
N HIS A 53 28.28 -6.61 -3.43
CA HIS A 53 28.27 -7.66 -4.45
C HIS A 53 26.95 -7.80 -5.25
N LYS A 54 26.08 -6.76 -5.25
CA LYS A 54 24.85 -6.70 -6.05
C LYS A 54 25.08 -6.01 -7.41
N ASN A 55 24.13 -6.17 -8.34
CA ASN A 55 24.19 -5.67 -9.71
C ASN A 55 23.94 -4.16 -9.83
N HIS A 56 24.84 -3.35 -9.27
CA HIS A 56 24.90 -1.91 -9.44
C HIS A 56 26.33 -1.38 -9.37
N HIS A 57 26.57 -0.20 -9.94
CA HIS A 57 27.89 0.44 -9.89
C HIS A 57 28.21 0.90 -8.46
N THR A 58 29.44 0.67 -7.97
CA THR A 58 29.87 1.03 -6.60
C THR A 58 29.64 2.51 -6.26
N LEU A 59 29.70 3.42 -7.24
CA LEU A 59 29.39 4.85 -7.03
C LEU A 59 27.93 5.15 -6.64
N LEU A 60 27.02 4.23 -6.95
CA LEU A 60 25.60 4.31 -6.59
C LEU A 60 25.29 3.48 -5.33
N HIS A 61 26.32 2.96 -4.65
CA HIS A 61 26.13 2.24 -3.41
C HIS A 61 25.69 3.21 -2.31
N PHE A 62 24.59 2.87 -1.64
CA PHE A 62 24.13 3.55 -0.45
C PHE A 62 24.71 2.81 0.75
N ASP A 63 25.76 3.37 1.34
CA ASP A 63 26.24 2.87 2.64
C ASP A 63 25.12 3.07 3.65
N ARG A 64 24.62 1.98 4.23
CA ARG A 64 23.58 2.06 5.25
C ARG A 64 24.04 2.70 6.56
N PHE A 65 25.29 3.13 6.69
CA PHE A 65 25.77 3.96 7.79
C PHE A 65 26.88 4.91 7.31
N SER A 66 26.55 6.19 7.20
CA SER A 66 27.49 7.31 7.25
C SER A 66 26.71 8.57 7.59
N GLY A 67 26.34 8.69 8.86
CA GLY A 67 26.09 9.99 9.46
C GLY A 67 27.44 10.70 9.56
N SER A 68 27.62 11.77 8.79
CA SER A 68 28.63 12.77 9.09
C SER A 68 28.00 14.14 9.01
N SER A 69 28.05 14.80 10.16
CA SER A 69 27.78 16.20 10.40
C SER A 69 28.46 17.10 9.36
N GLY A 70 27.70 18.07 8.87
CA GLY A 70 28.21 19.26 8.18
C GLY A 70 27.34 20.43 8.58
N ALA A 71 27.84 21.24 9.52
CA ALA A 71 27.25 22.52 9.89
C ALA A 71 27.30 23.49 8.70
N ILE A 72 26.19 24.17 8.42
CA ILE A 72 26.20 25.50 7.78
C ILE A 72 25.13 26.35 8.47
N ASN A 73 25.60 27.50 8.94
CA ASN A 73 24.87 28.60 9.57
C ASN A 73 23.99 29.37 8.57
N GLU A 74 23.00 30.09 9.14
CA GLU A 74 22.34 31.30 8.62
C GLU A 74 21.40 31.10 7.40
N THR A 75 20.26 31.74 7.22
CA THR A 75 19.62 32.93 7.81
C THR A 75 18.15 32.93 7.37
N SER A 76 17.32 33.67 8.11
CA SER A 76 15.96 34.10 7.77
C SER A 76 15.87 34.87 6.44
N ASP A 77 14.89 34.54 5.58
CA ASP A 77 13.96 35.55 5.02
C ASP A 77 12.70 34.91 4.37
N SER A 78 11.70 35.76 4.18
CA SER A 78 10.26 35.52 4.02
C SER A 78 9.78 35.47 2.56
N GLY A 79 8.58 34.91 2.33
CA GLY A 79 7.59 35.48 1.40
C GLY A 79 7.03 34.61 0.25
N ASN A 80 5.76 34.18 0.42
CA ASN A 80 4.63 34.09 -0.55
C ASN A 80 4.72 33.20 -1.83
N THR A 81 3.69 32.53 -2.37
CA THR A 81 2.26 32.24 -2.09
C THR A 81 1.73 31.23 -3.15
N ALA A 82 0.62 30.53 -2.83
CA ALA A 82 -0.40 29.87 -3.70
C ALA A 82 -0.29 28.33 -3.93
N PRO A 83 -1.41 27.62 -4.26
CA PRO A 83 -2.35 27.11 -3.27
C PRO A 83 -2.57 25.57 -3.33
N ALA A 84 -2.80 25.01 -2.14
CA ALA A 84 -3.51 23.77 -1.79
C ALA A 84 -3.61 22.64 -2.85
N GLU A 85 -2.65 21.72 -2.84
CA GLU A 85 -2.94 20.33 -3.17
C GLU A 85 -3.70 19.68 -2.01
N ILE A 86 -4.82 19.04 -2.33
CA ILE A 86 -5.62 18.23 -1.41
C ILE A 86 -4.75 17.04 -1.03
N VAL A 87 -3.98 17.19 0.05
CA VAL A 87 -3.37 16.08 0.77
C VAL A 87 -4.52 15.33 1.42
N VAL A 88 -4.97 14.25 0.78
CA VAL A 88 -5.73 13.22 1.47
C VAL A 88 -4.84 12.76 2.62
N PRO A 89 -5.22 12.93 3.90
CA PRO A 89 -4.36 12.51 4.97
C PRO A 89 -4.39 10.99 4.99
N THR A 90 -3.36 10.37 4.42
CA THR A 90 -2.97 9.04 4.88
C THR A 90 -2.61 9.25 6.34
N VAL A 91 -3.52 8.90 7.24
CA VAL A 91 -3.26 8.81 8.68
C VAL A 91 -2.24 7.68 8.89
N ASN A 92 -0.99 7.97 8.54
CA ASN A 92 0.12 7.41 9.27
C ASN A 92 -0.08 7.93 10.69
N ALA A 93 -0.49 7.05 11.60
CA ALA A 93 -0.41 7.32 13.02
C ALA A 93 1.07 7.43 13.40
N LEU A 94 1.70 8.55 12.99
CA LEU A 94 2.97 8.98 13.53
C LEU A 94 2.65 9.55 14.90
N ALA A 95 2.55 8.65 15.89
CA ALA A 95 2.60 9.07 17.28
C ALA A 95 4.02 9.60 17.54
N SER A 96 4.26 10.89 17.24
CA SER A 96 5.45 11.60 17.67
C SER A 96 5.32 11.95 19.16
N SER A 97 5.28 10.92 20.01
CA SER A 97 5.47 11.12 21.44
C SER A 97 6.90 11.59 21.69
N LEU A 98 7.05 12.65 22.51
CA LEU A 98 8.33 13.16 23.02
C LEU A 98 9.08 12.16 23.92
N SER A 99 8.53 10.95 24.16
CA SER A 99 9.13 9.94 25.03
C SER A 99 10.15 9.06 24.29
N ARG A 100 11.41 9.05 24.77
CA ARG A 100 12.49 8.11 24.39
C ARG A 100 12.21 6.68 24.91
N GLN A 101 11.03 6.13 24.67
CA GLN A 101 10.65 4.82 25.19
C GLN A 101 10.71 3.77 24.08
N VAL A 102 11.37 2.65 24.36
CA VAL A 102 11.32 1.44 23.55
C VAL A 102 10.27 0.52 24.19
N ALA A 103 9.30 0.07 23.41
CA ALA A 103 8.34 -0.91 23.87
C ALA A 103 8.96 -2.32 23.77
N LEU A 104 9.01 -3.03 24.88
CA LEU A 104 9.25 -4.47 24.88
C LEU A 104 7.94 -5.20 24.64
N LEU A 105 8.00 -6.15 23.72
CA LEU A 105 6.90 -7.04 23.42
C LEU A 105 7.18 -8.45 23.89
N SER A 106 6.10 -9.16 24.16
CA SER A 106 6.06 -10.55 24.62
C SER A 106 6.61 -11.49 23.55
N THR A 107 7.92 -11.71 23.59
CA THR A 107 8.64 -12.58 22.66
C THR A 107 9.11 -13.85 23.35
N ALA A 108 9.17 -14.95 22.61
CA ALA A 108 9.64 -16.25 23.11
C ALA A 108 10.42 -17.00 22.02
N LEU A 109 11.29 -17.92 22.42
CA LEU A 109 11.85 -18.95 21.56
C LEU A 109 11.06 -20.24 21.74
N VAL A 110 10.57 -20.80 20.63
CA VAL A 110 9.80 -22.04 20.61
C VAL A 110 10.44 -23.00 19.62
N ASP A 111 10.30 -24.30 19.89
CA ASP A 111 10.68 -25.33 18.94
C ASP A 111 9.44 -25.79 18.15
N VAL A 112 9.60 -25.89 16.83
CA VAL A 112 8.57 -26.33 15.90
C VAL A 112 9.14 -27.47 15.07
N HIS A 113 8.41 -28.59 15.00
CA HIS A 113 8.91 -29.77 14.28
C HIS A 113 8.59 -29.67 12.79
N ASP A 114 9.56 -30.01 11.95
CA ASP A 114 9.38 -30.13 10.50
C ASP A 114 8.66 -31.43 10.10
N SER A 115 8.45 -31.63 8.79
CA SER A 115 7.81 -32.84 8.27
C SER A 115 8.58 -34.14 8.52
N GLN A 116 9.86 -34.05 8.89
CA GLN A 116 10.70 -35.19 9.27
C GLN A 116 10.79 -35.36 10.80
N GLY A 117 10.15 -34.47 11.57
CA GLY A 117 10.17 -34.48 13.02
C GLY A 117 11.37 -33.79 13.66
N HIS A 118 12.23 -33.12 12.89
CA HIS A 118 13.36 -32.37 13.45
C HIS A 118 12.88 -31.02 14.03
N PRO A 119 13.38 -30.61 15.21
CA PRO A 119 13.00 -29.34 15.81
C PRO A 119 13.73 -28.17 15.13
N HIS A 120 12.97 -27.12 14.82
CA HIS A 120 13.46 -25.81 14.38
C HIS A 120 13.07 -24.76 15.42
N THR A 121 14.05 -24.03 15.94
CA THR A 121 13.78 -22.95 16.87
C THR A 121 13.33 -21.71 16.11
N LEU A 122 12.13 -21.23 16.41
CA LEU A 122 11.55 -20.01 15.87
C LEU A 122 11.40 -18.97 16.96
N ARG A 123 11.60 -17.71 16.60
CA ARG A 123 11.26 -16.60 17.49
C ARG A 123 9.80 -16.20 17.26
N VAL A 124 9.02 -16.20 18.34
CA VAL A 124 7.60 -15.86 18.31
C VAL A 124 7.29 -14.51 18.94
N LEU A 125 6.26 -13.87 18.42
CA LEU A 125 5.56 -12.76 19.07
C LEU A 125 4.20 -13.26 19.58
N ILE A 126 3.91 -13.02 20.86
CA ILE A 126 2.59 -13.28 21.43
C ILE A 126 1.77 -11.99 21.36
N ASP A 127 0.70 -12.00 20.55
CA ASP A 127 -0.13 -10.84 20.28
C ASP A 127 -1.62 -11.22 20.33
N ASN A 128 -2.27 -10.96 21.46
CA ASN A 128 -3.70 -11.19 21.63
C ASN A 128 -4.57 -10.17 20.88
N GLY A 129 -3.97 -9.14 20.25
CA GLY A 129 -4.67 -8.21 19.37
C GLY A 129 -4.88 -8.75 17.95
N SER A 130 -4.21 -9.84 17.59
CA SER A 130 -4.38 -10.53 16.31
C SER A 130 -5.38 -11.68 16.44
N GLU A 131 -6.37 -11.77 15.54
CA GLU A 131 -7.42 -12.81 15.59
C GLU A 131 -6.91 -14.22 15.27
N ALA A 132 -5.83 -14.32 14.49
CA ALA A 132 -5.27 -15.59 14.03
C ALA A 132 -3.73 -15.58 14.18
N SER A 133 -3.15 -16.77 14.11
CA SER A 133 -1.70 -16.97 14.10
C SER A 133 -1.11 -16.89 12.68
N PHE A 134 0.08 -16.30 12.55
CA PHE A 134 0.71 -16.03 11.26
C PHE A 134 2.18 -16.44 11.24
N ILE A 135 2.60 -17.15 10.20
CA ILE A 135 3.99 -17.58 10.01
C ILE A 135 4.61 -16.95 8.76
N THR A 136 5.89 -16.59 8.82
CA THR A 136 6.58 -16.09 7.64
C THR A 136 6.73 -17.17 6.56
N VAL A 137 6.72 -16.76 5.28
CA VAL A 137 7.04 -17.64 4.14
C VAL A 137 8.38 -18.34 4.33
N LYS A 138 9.38 -17.64 4.89
CA LYS A 138 10.71 -18.19 5.16
C LYS A 138 10.64 -19.35 6.15
N ALA A 139 10.01 -19.15 7.30
CA ALA A 139 9.89 -20.19 8.33
C ALA A 139 9.04 -21.37 7.84
N ALA A 140 7.92 -21.11 7.17
CA ALA A 140 7.07 -22.17 6.60
C ALA A 140 7.82 -23.04 5.57
N ARG A 141 8.65 -22.43 4.72
CA ARG A 141 9.51 -23.17 3.76
C ARG A 141 10.53 -24.06 4.47
N ASN A 142 11.16 -23.55 5.53
CA ASN A 142 12.16 -24.31 6.29
C ASN A 142 11.55 -25.51 7.02
N LEU A 143 10.33 -25.37 7.55
CA LEU A 143 9.61 -26.45 8.22
C LEU A 143 9.12 -27.54 7.24
N ASN A 144 8.99 -27.22 5.95
CA ASN A 144 8.56 -28.14 4.90
C ASN A 144 7.31 -28.97 5.28
N LEU A 145 6.36 -28.38 6.01
CA LEU A 145 5.11 -28.99 6.41
C LEU A 145 4.09 -28.95 5.27
N LYS A 146 3.10 -29.84 5.31
CA LYS A 146 2.04 -29.87 4.30
C LYS A 146 1.25 -28.57 4.34
N ARG A 147 1.32 -27.82 3.25
CA ARG A 147 0.54 -26.61 3.05
C ARG A 147 -0.92 -26.94 2.73
N GLN A 148 -1.85 -26.27 3.39
CA GLN A 148 -3.25 -26.25 3.04
C GLN A 148 -3.55 -24.99 2.21
N HIS A 149 -4.34 -25.15 1.16
CA HIS A 149 -4.71 -24.02 0.32
C HIS A 149 -5.85 -23.26 1.01
N ASP A 150 -5.53 -22.08 1.52
CA ASP A 150 -6.50 -21.11 2.00
C ASP A 150 -6.29 -19.78 1.26
N LYS A 151 -7.35 -18.96 1.21
CA LYS A 151 -7.29 -17.58 0.75
C LYS A 151 -7.94 -16.73 1.81
N ILE A 152 -7.19 -16.44 2.87
CA ILE A 152 -7.66 -15.56 3.93
C ILE A 152 -7.21 -14.14 3.61
N GLN A 153 -8.18 -13.22 3.64
CA GLN A 153 -7.94 -11.80 3.54
C GLN A 153 -7.51 -11.28 4.91
N ILE A 154 -6.35 -10.64 4.96
CA ILE A 154 -5.74 -10.11 6.18
C ILE A 154 -5.82 -8.59 6.11
N GLN A 155 -6.44 -8.01 7.13
CA GLN A 155 -6.62 -6.57 7.28
C GLN A 155 -5.97 -6.09 8.58
N GLY A 156 -5.08 -5.10 8.47
CA GLY A 156 -4.45 -4.45 9.61
C GLY A 156 -5.06 -3.09 9.95
N ILE A 157 -4.62 -2.48 11.05
CA ILE A 157 -5.06 -1.14 11.47
C ILE A 157 -4.70 -0.11 10.40
N GLY A 158 -5.73 0.56 9.85
CA GLY A 158 -5.56 1.60 8.82
C GLY A 158 -5.23 1.08 7.41
N ALA A 159 -5.39 -0.22 7.15
CA ALA A 159 -5.04 -0.80 5.86
C ALA A 159 -6.06 -0.47 4.76
N ASN A 160 -5.60 0.23 3.72
CA ASN A 160 -6.36 0.48 2.48
C ASN A 160 -6.23 -0.67 1.46
N SER A 161 -5.36 -1.64 1.71
CA SER A 161 -5.16 -2.83 0.87
C SER A 161 -5.11 -4.08 1.74
N SER A 162 -5.67 -5.17 1.22
CA SER A 162 -5.71 -6.45 1.92
C SER A 162 -4.62 -7.39 1.42
N ILE A 163 -3.91 -8.01 2.36
CA ILE A 163 -2.96 -9.08 2.06
C ILE A 163 -3.73 -10.39 1.99
N PHE A 164 -3.38 -11.27 1.07
CA PHE A 164 -3.90 -12.63 1.07
C PHE A 164 -2.86 -13.58 1.63
N SER A 165 -3.30 -14.48 2.53
CA SER A 165 -2.50 -15.64 2.92
C SER A 165 -2.14 -16.42 1.66
N SER A 166 -0.93 -16.96 1.63
CA SER A 166 -0.54 -17.82 0.52
C SER A 166 -0.96 -19.29 0.76
N GLY A 167 -1.65 -19.59 1.86
CA GLY A 167 -1.92 -20.93 2.40
C GLY A 167 -1.71 -20.94 3.92
N SER A 168 -2.13 -22.01 4.60
CA SER A 168 -1.80 -22.28 6.00
C SER A 168 -0.95 -23.54 6.15
N ILE A 169 -0.33 -23.66 7.32
CA ILE A 169 0.24 -24.92 7.82
C ILE A 169 -0.36 -25.24 9.18
N HIS A 170 -0.49 -26.52 9.47
CA HIS A 170 -0.72 -26.99 10.83
C HIS A 170 0.62 -27.37 11.44
N CYS A 171 0.99 -26.75 12.55
CA CYS A 171 2.24 -27.03 13.23
C CYS A 171 2.03 -27.25 14.73
N LYS A 172 3.03 -27.91 15.34
CA LYS A 172 3.10 -28.17 16.77
C LYS A 172 4.25 -27.36 17.34
N ILE A 173 3.98 -26.55 18.35
CA ILE A 173 4.96 -25.68 19.02
C ILE A 173 5.17 -26.12 20.48
N SER A 174 6.39 -26.04 20.97
CA SER A 174 6.77 -26.35 22.35
C SER A 174 7.87 -25.41 22.86
N PRO A 175 8.13 -25.34 24.18
CA PRO A 175 9.20 -24.52 24.73
C PRO A 175 10.56 -24.92 24.18
N HIS A 176 11.44 -23.95 23.94
CA HIS A 176 12.79 -24.23 23.46
C HIS A 176 13.53 -25.23 24.37
N GLY A 177 14.07 -26.30 23.78
CA GLY A 177 14.75 -27.38 24.49
C GLY A 177 13.82 -28.35 25.21
N SER A 178 12.51 -28.29 24.95
CA SER A 178 11.50 -29.21 25.51
C SER A 178 10.46 -29.60 24.47
N CYS A 179 9.94 -30.83 24.57
CA CYS A 179 8.83 -31.30 23.73
C CYS A 179 7.44 -31.03 24.35
N GLN A 180 7.38 -30.55 25.60
CA GLN A 180 6.13 -30.35 26.34
C GLN A 180 6.17 -29.11 27.26
N PRO A 181 5.01 -28.51 27.58
CA PRO A 181 3.71 -28.78 26.95
C PRO A 181 3.71 -28.31 25.50
N ALA A 182 2.97 -29.00 24.63
CA ALA A 182 2.90 -28.66 23.22
C ALA A 182 1.51 -28.20 22.80
N ILE A 183 1.46 -27.24 21.89
CA ILE A 183 0.23 -26.68 21.32
C ILE A 183 0.22 -26.94 19.82
N HIS A 184 -0.94 -27.34 19.30
CA HIS A 184 -1.17 -27.39 17.85
C HIS A 184 -1.90 -26.13 17.44
N LEU A 185 -1.47 -25.56 16.32
CA LEU A 185 -2.13 -24.39 15.73
C LEU A 185 -2.13 -24.46 14.22
N GLU A 186 -3.08 -23.73 13.63
CA GLU A 186 -3.05 -23.35 12.24
C GLU A 186 -2.35 -21.98 12.13
N ALA A 187 -1.33 -21.89 11.28
CA ALA A 187 -0.62 -20.64 11.04
C ALA A 187 -0.72 -20.25 9.56
N HIS A 188 -1.27 -19.06 9.29
CA HIS A 188 -1.41 -18.54 7.94
C HIS A 188 -0.09 -17.96 7.43
N ILE A 189 0.29 -18.35 6.22
CA ILE A 189 1.59 -18.00 5.64
C ILE A 189 1.53 -16.61 5.02
N ILE A 190 2.36 -15.70 5.54
CA ILE A 190 2.48 -14.32 5.07
C ILE A 190 3.94 -13.95 4.78
N PRO A 191 4.21 -12.94 3.92
CA PRO A 191 5.59 -12.56 3.60
C PRO A 191 6.40 -12.11 4.83
N HIS A 192 5.79 -11.29 5.67
CA HIS A 192 6.40 -10.71 6.87
C HIS A 192 5.37 -10.61 7.99
N VAL A 193 5.75 -11.03 9.20
CA VAL A 193 4.90 -10.97 10.41
C VAL A 193 4.98 -9.59 11.06
N ALA A 194 6.20 -9.11 11.31
CA ALA A 194 6.48 -7.81 11.90
C ALA A 194 7.82 -7.27 11.40
N SER A 195 8.08 -5.98 11.67
CA SER A 195 9.44 -5.43 11.65
C SER A 195 10.30 -6.11 12.73
N VAL A 196 11.61 -5.82 12.74
CA VAL A 196 12.50 -6.31 13.80
C VAL A 196 12.04 -5.82 15.18
N ILE A 197 12.09 -6.71 16.17
CA ILE A 197 11.64 -6.48 17.54
C ILE A 197 12.80 -6.77 18.51
N PRO A 198 13.10 -5.87 19.47
CA PRO A 198 12.63 -4.49 19.57
C PRO A 198 13.04 -3.66 18.33
N SER A 199 12.40 -2.50 18.16
CA SER A 199 12.69 -1.57 17.04
C SER A 199 14.16 -1.12 17.00
N GLN A 200 14.81 -1.14 18.16
CA GLN A 200 16.22 -0.86 18.37
C GLN A 200 16.75 -1.81 19.45
N SER A 201 17.95 -2.36 19.25
CA SER A 201 18.62 -3.17 20.28
C SER A 201 18.91 -2.32 21.51
N LEU A 202 18.64 -2.86 22.68
CA LEU A 202 18.92 -2.22 23.96
C LEU A 202 20.32 -2.64 24.42
N GLN A 203 21.05 -1.73 25.07
CA GLN A 203 22.15 -2.16 25.93
C GLN A 203 21.56 -3.03 27.04
N PHE A 204 22.25 -4.10 27.42
CA PHE A 204 21.69 -5.10 28.35
C PHE A 204 21.25 -4.43 29.65
N TYR A 205 19.95 -4.47 29.95
CA TYR A 205 19.36 -3.99 31.20
C TYR A 205 19.20 -5.16 32.15
N SER A 206 19.81 -5.05 33.33
CA SER A 206 19.50 -5.90 34.48
C SER A 206 18.42 -5.18 35.29
N TRP A 207 17.25 -5.80 35.45
CA TRP A 207 16.24 -5.31 36.39
C TRP A 207 16.04 -6.34 37.49
N ASP A 208 16.26 -5.92 38.74
CA ASP A 208 16.28 -6.81 39.91
C ASP A 208 15.02 -7.67 40.06
N HIS A 209 13.86 -7.12 39.71
CA HIS A 209 12.57 -7.81 39.82
C HIS A 209 12.37 -8.93 38.79
N ILE A 210 13.18 -9.01 37.73
CA ILE A 210 13.11 -10.09 36.72
C ILE A 210 14.35 -10.99 36.65
N ASN A 211 15.43 -10.67 37.36
CA ASN A 211 16.71 -11.37 37.24
C ASN A 211 16.64 -12.87 37.55
N ASN A 212 15.66 -13.30 38.36
CA ASN A 212 15.47 -14.70 38.72
C ASN A 212 14.46 -15.44 37.83
N LEU A 213 13.95 -14.79 36.78
CA LEU A 213 12.95 -15.39 35.90
C LEU A 213 13.63 -16.15 34.76
N LYS A 214 13.15 -17.37 34.49
CA LYS A 214 13.50 -18.11 33.28
C LYS A 214 12.77 -17.48 32.09
N LEU A 215 13.46 -16.57 31.39
CA LEU A 215 12.90 -15.86 30.24
C LEU A 215 12.67 -16.81 29.06
N ALA A 216 11.55 -16.62 28.36
CA ALA A 216 11.21 -17.39 27.17
C ALA A 216 12.01 -16.93 25.94
N ASP A 217 12.39 -15.66 25.86
CA ASP A 217 13.37 -15.12 24.92
C ASP A 217 14.54 -14.48 25.69
N PRO A 218 15.66 -15.19 25.90
CA PRO A 218 16.86 -14.62 26.54
C PRO A 218 17.46 -13.45 25.76
N ASN A 219 17.17 -13.34 24.46
CA ASN A 219 17.69 -12.31 23.56
C ASN A 219 16.65 -11.21 23.30
N PHE A 220 15.65 -11.02 24.19
CA PHE A 220 14.59 -10.03 24.04
C PHE A 220 15.09 -8.60 23.78
N TYR A 221 16.31 -8.27 24.20
CA TYR A 221 16.93 -6.95 24.06
C TYR A 221 17.63 -6.75 22.71
N ILE A 222 17.81 -7.82 21.91
CA ILE A 222 18.45 -7.77 20.60
C ILE A 222 17.38 -7.63 19.52
N SER A 223 17.50 -6.58 18.70
CA SER A 223 16.62 -6.38 17.55
C SER A 223 16.79 -7.53 16.56
N HIS A 224 15.72 -8.32 16.39
CA HIS A 224 15.72 -9.47 15.51
C HIS A 224 14.33 -9.68 14.87
N HIS A 225 14.30 -10.41 13.75
CA HIS A 225 13.05 -10.81 13.11
C HIS A 225 12.26 -11.81 13.96
N VAL A 226 10.95 -11.77 13.80
CA VAL A 226 9.99 -12.75 14.34
C VAL A 226 9.52 -13.63 13.19
N ASP A 227 9.51 -14.94 13.43
CA ASP A 227 9.17 -15.94 12.42
C ASP A 227 7.69 -16.32 12.46
N LEU A 228 7.06 -16.23 13.64
CA LEU A 228 5.68 -16.66 13.92
C LEU A 228 5.02 -15.70 14.93
N LEU A 229 3.79 -15.28 14.65
CA LEU A 229 2.93 -14.53 15.57
C LEU A 229 1.82 -15.45 16.06
N LEU A 230 1.63 -15.48 17.38
CA LEU A 230 0.60 -16.24 18.07
C LEU A 230 -0.55 -15.32 18.44
N GLY A 231 -1.71 -15.57 17.83
CA GLY A 231 -2.91 -14.76 17.97
C GLY A 231 -3.77 -15.15 19.17
N ALA A 232 -4.96 -14.54 19.23
CA ALA A 232 -6.00 -14.82 20.21
C ALA A 232 -6.55 -16.26 20.11
N ASP A 233 -6.44 -16.88 18.93
CA ASP A 233 -6.76 -18.29 18.65
C ASP A 233 -6.04 -19.28 19.58
N VAL A 234 -4.81 -18.96 20.00
CA VAL A 234 -4.02 -19.80 20.91
C VAL A 234 -3.66 -19.14 22.23
N TYR A 235 -3.80 -17.81 22.35
CA TYR A 235 -3.33 -17.03 23.51
C TYR A 235 -3.75 -17.61 24.87
N ALA A 236 -5.03 -17.99 25.02
CA ALA A 236 -5.54 -18.52 26.29
C ALA A 236 -4.87 -19.83 26.73
N GLN A 237 -4.32 -20.61 25.79
CA GLN A 237 -3.59 -21.85 26.07
C GLN A 237 -2.15 -21.58 26.55
N LEU A 238 -1.61 -20.38 26.25
CA LEU A 238 -0.24 -19.98 26.56
C LEU A 238 -0.07 -19.52 28.00
N ILE A 239 -1.06 -18.79 28.54
CA ILE A 239 -0.93 -18.08 29.80
C ILE A 239 -0.88 -19.06 30.99
N ARG A 240 0.02 -18.78 31.93
CA ARG A 240 0.16 -19.50 33.20
C ARG A 240 0.00 -18.53 34.37
N PRO A 241 -0.38 -19.02 35.56
CA PRO A 241 -0.32 -18.20 36.77
C PRO A 241 1.08 -17.61 36.96
N GLY A 242 1.13 -16.30 37.25
CA GLY A 242 2.37 -15.56 37.47
C GLY A 242 2.37 -14.22 36.74
N LEU A 243 2.43 -13.14 37.52
CA LEU A 243 2.56 -11.77 37.05
C LEU A 243 3.54 -11.04 37.97
N VAL A 244 4.59 -10.48 37.40
CA VAL A 244 5.52 -9.59 38.09
C VAL A 244 5.31 -8.20 37.53
N LEU A 245 4.76 -7.31 38.34
CA LEU A 245 4.50 -5.93 37.96
C LEU A 245 5.80 -5.13 37.96
N ALA A 246 5.94 -4.25 36.97
CA ALA A 246 7.02 -3.30 36.92
C ALA A 246 7.00 -2.39 38.17
N PRO A 247 8.13 -2.18 38.85
CA PRO A 247 8.22 -1.27 40.00
C PRO A 247 8.11 0.21 39.58
N SER A 248 8.32 0.53 38.30
CA SER A 248 8.17 1.87 37.75
C SER A 248 7.73 1.83 36.29
N PRO A 249 7.18 2.93 35.73
CA PRO A 249 6.77 3.02 34.32
C PRO A 249 7.90 2.88 33.28
N ARG A 250 9.16 2.75 33.72
CA ARG A 250 10.34 2.60 32.85
C ARG A 250 10.92 1.19 32.88
N CYS A 251 10.29 0.28 33.60
CA CYS A 251 10.68 -1.11 33.72
C CYS A 251 9.62 -1.98 33.04
N PRO A 252 9.99 -3.14 32.49
CA PRO A 252 9.01 -4.06 31.97
C PRO A 252 8.31 -4.79 33.11
N SER A 253 7.07 -5.18 32.87
CA SER A 253 6.41 -6.25 33.62
C SER A 253 6.76 -7.58 32.98
N ALA A 254 6.61 -8.66 33.73
CA ALA A 254 6.77 -10.01 33.23
C ALA A 254 5.53 -10.84 33.55
N PHE A 255 5.11 -11.70 32.63
CA PHE A 255 4.05 -12.67 32.88
C PHE A 255 4.46 -14.06 32.41
N ASN A 256 3.93 -15.06 33.10
CA ASN A 256 4.34 -16.44 32.92
C ASN A 256 3.54 -17.09 31.78
N THR A 257 4.23 -17.83 30.92
CA THR A 257 3.61 -18.59 29.82
C THR A 257 4.12 -20.01 29.83
N ILE A 258 3.56 -20.87 28.97
CA ILE A 258 4.09 -22.21 28.77
C ILE A 258 5.55 -22.23 28.29
N PHE A 259 6.02 -21.18 27.63
CA PHE A 259 7.37 -21.07 27.08
C PHE A 259 8.38 -20.48 28.08
N GLY A 260 7.91 -20.00 29.23
CA GLY A 260 8.69 -19.25 30.21
C GLY A 260 8.13 -17.84 30.41
N TRP A 261 8.90 -17.00 31.10
CA TRP A 261 8.52 -15.62 31.38
C TRP A 261 8.75 -14.72 30.16
N VAL A 262 7.74 -13.99 29.75
CA VAL A 262 7.83 -12.99 28.68
C VAL A 262 7.75 -11.59 29.27
N LEU A 263 8.44 -10.65 28.64
CA LEU A 263 8.51 -9.25 29.08
C LEU A 263 7.58 -8.37 28.25
N SER A 264 6.92 -7.41 28.89
CA SER A 264 6.08 -6.42 28.23
C SER A 264 6.12 -5.09 28.96
N GLY A 265 6.20 -4.00 28.19
CA GLY A 265 6.14 -2.64 28.72
C GLY A 265 7.18 -1.70 28.12
N SER A 266 7.04 -0.42 28.42
CA SER A 266 7.96 0.62 27.96
C SER A 266 9.23 0.67 28.82
N VAL A 267 10.37 0.74 28.17
CA VAL A 267 11.68 0.93 28.81
C VAL A 267 12.36 2.17 28.25
N GLN A 268 13.04 2.93 29.10
CA GLN A 268 13.82 4.10 28.66
C GLN A 268 15.30 3.71 28.59
N PRO A 269 15.90 3.63 27.39
CA PRO A 269 17.33 3.43 27.30
C PRO A 269 18.10 4.67 27.77
N GLU A 270 19.18 4.48 28.53
CA GLU A 270 19.94 5.60 29.11
C GLU A 270 20.67 6.44 28.06
N GLN A 271 20.92 5.95 26.85
CA GLN A 271 21.58 6.71 25.78
C GLN A 271 21.19 6.21 24.38
N THR A 272 20.15 6.76 23.74
CA THR A 272 19.95 6.59 22.28
C THR A 272 19.49 7.89 21.61
N ASN A 273 20.09 8.20 20.46
CA ASN A 273 19.83 9.39 19.65
C ASN A 273 18.73 9.19 18.58
N GLU A 274 18.14 7.99 18.47
CA GLU A 274 17.17 7.67 17.42
C GLU A 274 15.80 7.28 17.99
N ARG A 275 14.73 7.82 17.39
CA ARG A 275 13.34 7.68 17.84
C ARG A 275 12.57 6.81 16.85
N VAL A 276 12.19 5.59 17.25
CA VAL A 276 11.29 4.75 16.44
C VAL A 276 10.25 4.09 17.35
N ILE A 277 9.02 4.58 17.27
CA ILE A 277 7.84 3.89 17.82
C ILE A 277 7.29 3.01 16.69
N ASN A 278 7.38 1.69 16.85
CA ASN A 278 6.74 0.74 15.95
C ASN A 278 5.31 0.50 16.44
N SER A 279 4.33 0.92 15.64
CA SER A 279 3.00 0.32 15.71
C SER A 279 3.07 -1.00 14.95
N PHE A 280 2.67 -2.10 15.59
CA PHE A 280 2.64 -3.41 14.95
C PHE A 280 1.45 -3.45 13.99
N HIS A 281 1.75 -3.05 12.76
CA HIS A 281 0.95 -3.35 11.59
C HIS A 281 1.74 -4.36 10.76
N VAL A 282 1.05 -5.24 10.04
CA VAL A 282 1.71 -6.03 8.99
C VAL A 282 2.29 -5.03 7.99
N LYS A 283 3.61 -4.84 8.06
CA LYS A 283 4.35 -3.96 7.17
C LYS A 283 4.66 -4.74 5.91
N ILE A 284 3.88 -4.48 4.88
CA ILE A 284 4.21 -4.91 3.52
C ILE A 284 5.45 -4.11 3.10
N MET A 285 6.58 -4.79 2.94
CA MET A 285 7.58 -4.34 1.98
C MET A 285 7.13 -4.90 0.64
N GLU A 286 6.58 -4.05 -0.23
CA GLU A 286 6.31 -4.43 -1.61
C GLU A 286 7.65 -4.61 -2.33
N ASP A 287 8.11 -5.86 -2.41
CA ASP A 287 8.89 -6.34 -3.55
C ASP A 287 7.97 -7.21 -4.44
N CYS A 288 6.74 -6.75 -4.68
CA CYS A 288 5.80 -7.34 -5.63
C CYS A 288 5.53 -6.34 -6.77
N PRO A 289 6.19 -6.49 -7.93
CA PRO A 289 6.00 -5.60 -9.08
C PRO A 289 4.65 -5.77 -9.81
N GLU A 290 3.69 -6.50 -9.26
CA GLU A 290 2.45 -6.89 -9.95
C GLU A 290 1.14 -6.36 -9.34
N ASN A 291 1.17 -5.62 -8.22
CA ASN A 291 -0.05 -5.03 -7.64
C ASN A 291 0.22 -3.67 -6.96
N ASP A 292 1.01 -2.82 -7.61
CA ASP A 292 1.15 -1.44 -7.18
C ASP A 292 -0.17 -0.70 -7.40
N LEU A 293 -0.66 0.02 -6.38
CA LEU A 293 -1.80 0.92 -6.51
C LEU A 293 -1.58 1.92 -7.66
N GLU A 294 -0.33 2.32 -7.93
CA GLU A 294 0.03 3.12 -9.11
C GLU A 294 -0.32 2.40 -10.41
N SER A 295 -0.09 1.09 -10.52
CA SER A 295 -0.43 0.30 -11.71
C SER A 295 -1.94 0.12 -11.90
N THR A 296 -2.69 -0.05 -10.80
CA THR A 296 -4.16 -0.14 -10.84
C THR A 296 -4.79 1.21 -11.17
N MET A 297 -4.28 2.31 -10.58
CA MET A 297 -4.71 3.66 -10.95
C MET A 297 -4.33 3.98 -12.40
N ARG A 298 -3.13 3.62 -12.85
CA ARG A 298 -2.74 3.75 -14.26
C ARG A 298 -3.66 2.95 -15.17
N GLN A 299 -4.01 1.71 -14.83
CA GLN A 299 -4.97 0.93 -15.62
C GLN A 299 -6.36 1.55 -15.62
N PHE A 300 -6.83 2.06 -14.49
CA PHE A 300 -8.11 2.78 -14.40
C PHE A 300 -8.12 4.01 -15.32
N TRP A 301 -7.06 4.83 -15.28
CA TRP A 301 -6.89 5.98 -16.17
C TRP A 301 -6.70 5.57 -17.64
N GLN A 302 -6.03 4.45 -17.92
CA GLN A 302 -5.87 3.91 -19.28
C GLN A 302 -7.17 3.35 -19.86
N VAL A 303 -8.14 2.94 -19.02
CA VAL A 303 -9.47 2.49 -19.48
C VAL A 303 -10.42 3.67 -19.71
N GLU A 304 -10.24 4.80 -19.02
CA GLU A 304 -10.99 6.04 -19.29
C GLU A 304 -10.38 6.89 -20.42
N GLU A 305 -9.10 6.70 -20.74
CA GLU A 305 -8.52 7.25 -21.96
C GLU A 305 -9.09 6.50 -23.18
N VAL A 306 -9.90 7.21 -23.98
CA VAL A 306 -10.35 6.69 -25.29
C VAL A 306 -9.08 6.36 -26.09
N PRO A 307 -8.83 5.09 -26.46
CA PRO A 307 -7.68 4.77 -27.29
C PRO A 307 -7.74 5.62 -28.55
N MET A 308 -6.60 6.16 -29.02
CA MET A 308 -6.53 6.78 -30.34
C MET A 308 -6.84 5.71 -31.40
N ILE A 309 -8.12 5.53 -31.68
CA ILE A 309 -8.60 4.70 -32.78
C ILE A 309 -8.20 5.45 -34.05
N SER A 310 -7.64 4.70 -35.00
CA SER A 310 -7.45 5.15 -36.38
C SER A 310 -8.67 5.95 -36.84
N THR A 311 -8.49 7.24 -37.09
CA THR A 311 -9.56 8.14 -37.48
C THR A 311 -10.15 7.69 -38.81
N SER A 312 -11.41 7.26 -38.80
CA SER A 312 -12.13 7.12 -40.05
C SER A 312 -12.36 8.52 -40.65
N PRO A 313 -12.57 8.65 -41.97
CA PRO A 313 -12.92 9.95 -42.57
C PRO A 313 -14.16 10.59 -41.93
N ASP A 314 -15.11 9.79 -41.44
CA ASP A 314 -16.29 10.26 -40.71
C ASP A 314 -15.91 10.83 -39.33
N ASP A 315 -14.91 10.26 -38.64
CA ASP A 315 -14.42 10.74 -37.34
C ASP A 315 -13.67 12.08 -37.49
N GLU A 316 -12.85 12.22 -38.53
CA GLU A 316 -12.16 13.49 -38.82
C GLU A 316 -13.16 14.61 -39.17
N LEU A 317 -14.25 14.26 -39.88
CA LEU A 317 -15.32 15.21 -40.17
C LEU A 317 -16.06 15.61 -38.89
N CYS A 318 -16.37 14.66 -38.00
CA CYS A 318 -17.00 14.95 -36.72
C CYS A 318 -16.14 15.85 -35.83
N GLU A 319 -14.84 15.57 -35.74
CA GLU A 319 -13.87 16.36 -34.98
C GLU A 319 -13.79 17.80 -35.53
N LYS A 320 -13.72 17.96 -36.87
CA LYS A 320 -13.75 19.28 -37.52
C LYS A 320 -15.03 20.04 -37.19
N LEU A 321 -16.20 19.40 -37.34
CA LEU A 321 -17.49 20.02 -37.00
C LEU A 321 -17.56 20.42 -35.53
N TYR A 322 -17.03 19.59 -34.62
CA TYR A 322 -16.94 19.91 -33.20
C TYR A 322 -16.06 21.14 -32.96
N VAL A 323 -14.81 21.14 -33.44
CA VAL A 323 -13.85 22.23 -33.22
C VAL A 323 -14.34 23.55 -33.82
N GLU A 324 -14.94 23.53 -35.01
CA GLU A 324 -15.42 24.73 -35.70
C GLU A 324 -16.72 25.29 -35.09
N GLY A 325 -17.63 24.43 -34.64
CA GLY A 325 -18.95 24.84 -34.15
C GLY A 325 -19.10 24.86 -32.63
N TYR A 326 -18.08 24.41 -31.89
CA TYR A 326 -18.07 24.46 -30.43
C TYR A 326 -18.01 25.92 -29.95
N SER A 327 -18.94 26.26 -29.05
CA SER A 327 -18.83 27.48 -28.28
C SER A 327 -19.32 27.28 -26.85
N LYS A 328 -18.77 28.07 -25.93
CA LYS A 328 -19.24 28.13 -24.55
C LYS A 328 -20.02 29.43 -24.34
N LEU A 329 -21.29 29.30 -23.98
CA LEU A 329 -22.15 30.44 -23.66
C LEU A 329 -21.71 31.08 -22.33
N LEU A 330 -22.07 32.35 -22.12
CA LEU A 330 -21.82 33.07 -20.86
C LEU A 330 -22.44 32.39 -19.62
N SER A 331 -23.45 31.53 -19.82
CA SER A 331 -24.04 30.69 -18.78
C SER A 331 -23.19 29.48 -18.38
N GLY A 332 -22.01 29.29 -18.99
CA GLY A 332 -21.14 28.13 -18.77
C GLY A 332 -21.49 26.89 -19.59
N ARG A 333 -22.53 26.96 -20.43
CA ARG A 333 -23.03 25.84 -21.23
C ARG A 333 -22.32 25.71 -22.57
N PHE A 334 -22.17 24.48 -23.03
CA PHE A 334 -21.56 24.14 -24.31
C PHE A 334 -22.63 24.06 -25.39
N VAL A 335 -22.37 24.69 -26.53
CA VAL A 335 -23.13 24.54 -27.77
C VAL A 335 -22.24 23.80 -28.73
N VAL A 336 -22.74 22.68 -29.25
CA VAL A 336 -22.04 21.81 -30.18
C VAL A 336 -22.98 21.52 -31.36
N PRO A 337 -22.52 21.61 -32.61
CA PRO A 337 -23.34 21.26 -33.76
C PRO A 337 -23.59 19.75 -33.81
N LEU A 338 -24.79 19.36 -34.27
CA LEU A 338 -25.08 17.94 -34.52
C LEU A 338 -24.30 17.47 -35.76
N PRO A 339 -23.50 16.40 -35.65
CA PRO A 339 -22.70 15.90 -36.77
C PRO A 339 -23.58 15.11 -37.73
N PHE A 340 -24.07 15.78 -38.78
CA PHE A 340 -24.76 15.11 -39.88
C PHE A 340 -23.76 14.69 -40.95
N ARG A 341 -23.97 13.53 -41.56
CA ARG A 341 -23.19 13.08 -42.73
C ARG A 341 -23.35 14.03 -43.92
N ASP A 342 -24.56 14.57 -44.09
CA ASP A 342 -24.86 15.56 -45.13
C ASP A 342 -24.84 16.97 -44.52
N SER A 343 -24.23 17.92 -45.24
CA SER A 343 -24.17 19.34 -44.83
C SER A 343 -25.55 20.03 -44.81
N LYS A 344 -26.57 19.40 -45.41
CA LYS A 344 -27.97 19.84 -45.44
C LYS A 344 -28.90 18.65 -45.24
N PRO A 345 -29.04 18.14 -44.00
CA PRO A 345 -29.96 17.05 -43.74
C PRO A 345 -31.39 17.51 -44.05
N VAL A 346 -32.10 16.74 -44.87
CA VAL A 346 -33.53 16.93 -45.12
C VAL A 346 -34.28 15.94 -44.25
N PHE A 347 -35.29 16.40 -43.52
CA PHE A 347 -36.12 15.55 -42.65
C PHE A 347 -37.56 15.44 -43.20
N PRO A 348 -37.75 14.88 -44.41
CA PRO A 348 -39.08 14.79 -44.99
C PRO A 348 -39.99 13.93 -44.11
N GLU A 349 -41.25 14.36 -43.94
CA GLU A 349 -42.33 13.59 -43.28
C GLU A 349 -42.10 13.20 -41.80
N SER A 350 -41.08 13.79 -41.16
CA SER A 350 -40.78 13.55 -39.73
C SER A 350 -41.94 13.95 -38.80
N LYS A 351 -42.83 14.87 -39.23
CA LYS A 351 -44.04 15.28 -38.47
C LYS A 351 -44.96 14.11 -38.22
N ASP A 352 -45.32 13.45 -39.31
CA ASP A 352 -46.43 12.51 -39.29
C ASP A 352 -46.00 11.23 -38.58
N ILE A 353 -44.70 10.92 -38.62
CA ILE A 353 -44.09 9.88 -37.80
C ILE A 353 -44.09 10.27 -36.31
N ALA A 354 -43.71 11.50 -35.96
CA ALA A 354 -43.73 11.98 -34.58
C ALA A 354 -45.14 11.94 -33.98
N ILE A 355 -46.12 12.46 -34.73
CA ILE A 355 -47.53 12.51 -34.35
C ILE A 355 -48.10 11.10 -34.17
N ARG A 356 -47.82 10.18 -35.10
CA ARG A 356 -48.25 8.78 -34.96
C ARG A 356 -47.65 8.12 -33.71
N ARG A 357 -46.37 8.35 -33.43
CA ARG A 357 -45.71 7.83 -32.21
C ARG A 357 -46.31 8.42 -30.95
N PHE A 358 -46.63 9.72 -30.95
CA PHE A 358 -47.30 10.38 -29.83
C PHE A 358 -48.67 9.76 -29.55
N PHE A 359 -49.53 9.60 -30.57
CA PHE A 359 -50.84 8.99 -30.39
C PHE A 359 -50.79 7.50 -30.00
N ALA A 360 -49.80 6.75 -30.52
CA ALA A 360 -49.59 5.37 -30.11
C ALA A 360 -49.19 5.26 -28.63
N LEU A 361 -48.34 6.18 -28.15
CA LEU A 361 -47.99 6.29 -26.74
C LEU A 361 -49.22 6.63 -25.89
N GLU A 362 -49.99 7.66 -26.27
CA GLU A 362 -51.22 8.06 -25.60
C GLU A 362 -52.21 6.90 -25.48
N HIS A 363 -52.42 6.12 -26.55
CA HIS A 363 -53.31 4.97 -26.53
C HIS A 363 -52.81 3.88 -25.58
N ARG A 364 -51.49 3.62 -25.57
CA ARG A 364 -50.87 2.64 -24.68
C ARG A 364 -50.98 3.04 -23.21
N LEU A 365 -50.77 4.32 -22.89
CA LEU A 365 -50.92 4.86 -21.54
C LEU A 365 -52.40 4.89 -21.09
N LYS A 366 -53.35 5.03 -22.00
CA LYS A 366 -54.79 4.91 -21.68
C LYS A 366 -55.20 3.48 -21.33
N LYS A 367 -54.58 2.48 -21.97
CA LYS A 367 -54.91 1.06 -21.78
C LYS A 367 -54.30 0.46 -20.51
N ASP A 368 -53.17 1.02 -20.05
CA ASP A 368 -52.43 0.54 -18.89
C ASP A 368 -52.22 1.68 -17.86
N PRO A 369 -53.09 1.76 -16.83
CA PRO A 369 -52.99 2.79 -15.79
C PRO A 369 -51.69 2.73 -14.97
N VAL A 370 -51.09 1.55 -14.81
CA VAL A 370 -49.85 1.38 -14.05
C VAL A 370 -48.68 1.96 -14.85
N LEU A 371 -48.59 1.62 -16.14
CA LEU A 371 -47.60 2.19 -17.05
C LEU A 371 -47.76 3.72 -17.17
N LYS A 372 -49.00 4.22 -17.18
CA LYS A 372 -49.28 5.66 -17.18
C LYS A 372 -48.69 6.34 -15.95
N GLN A 373 -48.91 5.79 -14.76
CA GLN A 373 -48.39 6.38 -13.53
C GLN A 373 -46.85 6.40 -13.54
N SER A 374 -46.21 5.28 -13.88
CA SER A 374 -44.74 5.19 -13.99
C SER A 374 -44.16 6.17 -15.02
N TYR A 375 -44.85 6.37 -16.15
CA TYR A 375 -44.45 7.36 -17.16
C TYR A 375 -44.55 8.79 -16.63
N VAL A 376 -45.63 9.14 -15.93
CA VAL A 376 -45.82 10.47 -15.32
C VAL A 376 -44.77 10.73 -14.26
N ASP A 377 -44.52 9.76 -13.37
CA ASP A 377 -43.52 9.89 -12.30
C ASP A 377 -42.11 10.09 -12.90
N PHE A 378 -41.76 9.31 -13.93
CA PHE A 378 -40.51 9.49 -14.66
C PHE A 378 -40.42 10.88 -15.31
N MET A 379 -41.46 11.33 -16.01
CA MET A 379 -41.45 12.64 -16.67
C MET A 379 -41.38 13.78 -15.65
N HIS A 380 -41.97 13.64 -14.47
CA HIS A 380 -41.84 14.62 -13.39
C HIS A 380 -40.40 14.71 -12.85
N VAL A 381 -39.76 13.57 -12.59
CA VAL A 381 -38.35 13.51 -12.18
C VAL A 381 -37.43 14.04 -13.29
N PHE A 382 -37.71 13.67 -14.53
CA PHE A 382 -36.98 14.12 -15.71
C PHE A 382 -37.10 15.65 -15.88
N GLU A 383 -38.29 16.22 -15.75
CA GLU A 383 -38.51 17.66 -15.75
C GLU A 383 -37.84 18.37 -14.57
N LEU A 384 -37.90 17.81 -13.36
CA LEU A 384 -37.23 18.37 -12.19
C LEU A 384 -35.71 18.38 -12.35
N ASN A 385 -35.14 17.29 -12.85
CA ASN A 385 -33.72 17.21 -13.18
C ASN A 385 -33.37 18.20 -14.30
N LEU A 386 -34.18 18.30 -15.35
CA LEU A 386 -34.01 19.31 -16.41
C LEU A 386 -34.08 20.75 -15.88
N LYS A 387 -34.99 21.06 -14.95
CA LYS A 387 -35.11 22.37 -14.29
C LYS A 387 -33.93 22.65 -13.36
N ARG A 388 -33.37 21.63 -12.70
CA ARG A 388 -32.12 21.72 -11.93
C ARG A 388 -30.91 22.07 -12.81
N TYR A 389 -31.00 21.78 -14.12
CA TYR A 389 -29.92 21.94 -15.10
C TYR A 389 -30.14 22.98 -16.20
N SER A 390 -31.18 23.83 -16.19
CA SER A 390 -31.10 25.11 -16.93
C SER A 390 -32.21 26.12 -16.59
N HIS A 391 -31.81 27.38 -16.46
CA HIS A 391 -32.58 28.41 -17.15
C HIS A 391 -32.18 28.37 -18.63
N GLN A 392 -33.13 27.89 -19.44
CA GLN A 392 -33.23 28.02 -20.90
C GLN A 392 -32.28 27.17 -21.78
N TRP A 393 -32.50 25.85 -21.92
CA TRP A 393 -32.86 25.16 -23.19
C TRP A 393 -32.46 23.67 -23.20
N VAL A 394 -33.31 22.86 -23.84
CA VAL A 394 -33.54 21.41 -23.68
C VAL A 394 -33.18 20.65 -24.98
N ILE A 395 -32.61 19.46 -24.89
CA ILE A 395 -32.68 18.45 -25.98
C ILE A 395 -33.87 17.54 -25.67
N TYR A 396 -34.97 17.69 -26.39
CA TYR A 396 -36.11 16.79 -26.28
C TYR A 396 -35.80 15.47 -26.99
N PRO A 397 -36.14 14.29 -26.44
CA PRO A 397 -36.08 13.02 -27.16
C PRO A 397 -37.24 12.85 -28.16
N HIS A 398 -37.84 13.94 -28.66
CA HIS A 398 -38.86 13.91 -29.69
C HIS A 398 -38.51 14.90 -30.79
N VAL A 399 -38.81 14.50 -32.03
CA VAL A 399 -38.51 15.15 -33.31
C VAL A 399 -38.30 16.65 -33.23
N VAL A 400 -37.07 17.08 -33.53
CA VAL A 400 -36.69 18.48 -33.66
C VAL A 400 -37.34 19.03 -34.92
N TYR A 401 -38.35 19.89 -34.77
CA TYR A 401 -38.86 20.72 -35.84
C TYR A 401 -38.00 21.98 -35.96
N LYS A 402 -37.42 22.20 -37.14
CA LYS A 402 -36.88 23.50 -37.54
C LYS A 402 -37.76 24.02 -38.67
N HIS A 403 -38.36 25.19 -38.47
CA HIS A 403 -39.08 25.91 -39.53
C HIS A 403 -38.13 26.42 -40.61
#